data_AF-A0A2E0FL72-F1
#
_entry.id   AF-A0A2E0FL72-F1
#
_cell.length_a   1.000
_cell.length_b   1.000
_cell.length_c   1.000
_cell.angle_alpha   90.00
_cell.angle_beta   90.00
_cell.angle_gamma   90.00
#
_symmetry.space_group_name_H-M   'P 1'
#
loop_
_entity.id
_entity.type
_entity.pdbx_description
1 polymer ?
#
loop_
_entity_poly.entity_id
_entity_poly.type
_entity_poly.pdbx_seq_one_letter_code
_entity_poly.pdbx_strand_id
1 'polypeptide(L)'
;NEKTSERVAPALMCGFDSANTCHISFPSNAKYNPYRDDYGRTYNGHWHLENGQQVFTTNITNMLNLSKQERIIAMGAHVHPFAINVELWDLTFNTKLSTLNVQNHRDKIGLNRIEFKTNLSIDLDTNRQYALRTYYDCRDTINKHTGMANLGLYLLE
;
A
#
# COMPACT_ATOMS: atom_id res chain seq x y z
N ASN A 1 23.60 18.87 22.37
CA ASN A 1 23.74 18.42 20.96
C ASN A 1 22.94 17.16 20.76
N GLU A 2 21.62 17.31 20.68
CA GLU A 2 20.69 16.24 20.36
C GLU A 2 20.90 15.84 18.90
N LYS A 3 21.38 14.61 18.69
CA LYS A 3 21.28 13.96 17.39
C LYS A 3 19.84 13.50 17.26
N THR A 4 19.03 14.27 16.55
CA THR A 4 17.75 13.83 16.00
C THR A 4 18.02 12.59 15.14
N SER A 5 17.80 11.44 15.75
CA SER A 5 17.82 10.14 15.09
C SER A 5 16.54 10.10 14.26
N GLU A 6 16.59 10.55 13.01
CA GLU A 6 15.56 10.25 12.01
C GLU A 6 15.52 8.72 11.84
N ARG A 7 14.71 8.06 12.67
CA ARG A 7 14.32 6.68 12.47
C ARG A 7 13.15 6.74 11.51
N VAL A 8 13.47 6.62 10.22
CA VAL A 8 12.45 6.33 9.22
C VAL A 8 11.88 4.97 9.61
N ALA A 9 10.73 4.97 10.31
CA ALA A 9 9.90 3.79 10.45
C ALA A 9 9.72 3.19 9.04
N PRO A 10 9.66 1.85 8.86
CA PRO A 10 9.44 1.27 7.55
C PRO A 10 8.00 1.58 7.09
N ALA A 11 7.77 2.83 6.68
CA ALA A 11 6.78 3.13 5.68
C ALA A 11 7.16 2.26 4.49
N LEU A 12 6.17 1.58 3.93
CA LEU A 12 6.24 0.78 2.73
C LEU A 12 6.79 1.65 1.58
N MET A 13 8.11 1.82 1.55
CA MET A 13 8.79 2.62 0.55
C MET A 13 8.90 1.76 -0.68
N CYS A 14 8.23 2.20 -1.74
CA CYS A 14 8.55 1.74 -3.07
C CYS A 14 10.02 2.09 -3.36
N GLY A 15 10.87 1.07 -3.44
CA GLY A 15 12.15 1.20 -4.13
C GLY A 15 11.91 1.04 -5.62
N PHE A 16 12.48 1.93 -6.43
CA PHE A 16 12.84 1.56 -7.80
C PHE A 16 14.26 0.99 -7.70
N ASP A 17 14.45 -0.27 -8.07
CA ASP A 17 15.81 -0.77 -8.28
C ASP A 17 16.38 -0.22 -9.59
N SER A 18 17.65 -0.51 -9.86
CA SER A 18 18.30 -0.16 -11.13
C SER A 18 17.65 -0.79 -12.36
N ALA A 19 16.66 -1.68 -12.17
CA ALA A 19 15.85 -2.30 -13.22
C ALA A 19 14.44 -1.67 -13.36
N ASN A 20 14.16 -0.54 -12.68
CA ASN A 20 12.86 0.14 -12.65
C ASN A 20 11.70 -0.76 -12.20
N THR A 21 11.96 -1.78 -11.38
CA THR A 21 10.90 -2.65 -10.87
C THR A 21 10.25 -2.03 -9.64
N CYS A 22 8.92 -1.86 -9.69
CA CYS A 22 8.15 -1.50 -8.51
C CYS A 22 8.12 -2.70 -7.55
N HIS A 23 8.69 -2.52 -6.36
CA HIS A 23 8.68 -3.54 -5.31
C HIS A 23 8.47 -2.92 -3.93
N ILE A 24 8.07 -3.77 -2.99
CA ILE A 24 7.98 -3.49 -1.57
C ILE A 24 9.37 -3.72 -1.01
N SER A 25 10.02 -2.65 -0.55
CA SER A 25 11.27 -2.78 0.19
C SER A 25 10.98 -3.12 1.65
N PHE A 26 11.76 -4.04 2.21
CA PHE A 26 11.73 -4.40 3.62
C PHE A 26 13.17 -4.69 4.08
N PRO A 27 13.52 -4.40 5.36
CA PRO A 27 14.85 -4.66 5.87
C PRO A 27 15.25 -6.13 5.73
N SER A 28 16.53 -6.42 5.44
CA SER A 28 17.03 -7.80 5.31
C SER A 28 16.93 -8.60 6.61
N ASN A 29 16.86 -7.90 7.75
CA ASN A 29 16.64 -8.46 9.09
C ASN A 29 15.18 -8.33 9.57
N ALA A 30 14.24 -7.99 8.68
CA ALA A 30 12.83 -7.91 9.04
C ALA A 30 12.31 -9.29 9.48
N LYS A 31 11.49 -9.30 10.53
CA LYS A 31 10.83 -10.54 11.00
C LYS A 31 9.81 -11.09 10.01
N TYR A 32 9.36 -10.27 9.06
CA TYR A 32 8.35 -10.60 8.06
C TYR A 32 8.88 -10.31 6.65
N ASN A 33 8.62 -11.23 5.72
CA ASN A 33 8.91 -11.08 4.31
C ASN A 33 7.59 -11.04 3.51
N PRO A 34 7.24 -9.92 2.86
CA PRO A 34 5.97 -9.80 2.14
C PRO A 34 5.89 -10.66 0.87
N TYR A 35 7.00 -11.24 0.43
CA TYR A 35 7.08 -12.09 -0.75
C TYR A 35 7.15 -13.58 -0.44
N ARG A 36 7.18 -13.96 0.84
CA ARG A 36 7.19 -15.36 1.25
C ARG A 36 6.17 -15.61 2.33
N ASP A 37 5.52 -16.76 2.24
CA ASP A 37 4.69 -17.26 3.32
C ASP A 37 5.34 -18.42 4.07
N ASP A 38 4.67 -18.85 5.13
CA ASP A 38 5.11 -19.95 6.00
C ASP A 38 5.10 -21.32 5.29
N TYR A 39 4.50 -21.41 4.10
CA TYR A 39 4.49 -22.61 3.25
C TYR A 39 5.64 -22.62 2.23
N GLY A 40 6.52 -21.60 2.26
CA GLY A 40 7.66 -21.47 1.35
C GLY A 40 7.31 -21.00 -0.06
N ARG A 41 6.05 -20.57 -0.30
CA ARG A 41 5.63 -20.02 -1.58
C ARG A 41 6.22 -18.61 -1.75
N THR A 42 6.52 -18.25 -2.98
CA THR A 42 7.00 -16.91 -3.33
C THR A 42 5.94 -16.17 -4.13
N TYR A 43 5.66 -14.94 -3.73
CA TYR A 43 4.69 -14.07 -4.40
C TYR A 43 5.44 -12.96 -5.14
N ASN A 44 4.85 -12.47 -6.22
CA ASN A 44 5.23 -11.17 -6.77
C ASN A 44 4.27 -10.10 -6.20
N GLY A 45 4.72 -8.85 -6.17
CA GLY A 45 3.93 -7.73 -5.62
C GLY A 45 2.80 -7.26 -6.54
N HIS A 46 2.34 -8.13 -7.45
CA HIS A 46 1.43 -7.77 -8.53
C HIS A 46 0.26 -8.75 -8.59
N TRP A 47 -0.92 -8.25 -8.94
CA TRP A 47 -2.09 -9.07 -9.26
C TRP A 47 -2.31 -9.11 -10.76
N HIS A 48 -2.87 -10.20 -11.26
CA HIS A 48 -3.44 -10.19 -12.60
C HIS A 48 -4.77 -9.42 -12.57
N LEU A 49 -4.93 -8.44 -13.47
CA LEU A 49 -6.18 -7.72 -13.62
C LEU A 49 -7.02 -8.35 -14.73
N GLU A 50 -8.19 -8.83 -14.36
CA GLU A 50 -9.25 -9.26 -15.26
C GLU A 50 -10.07 -8.05 -15.71
N ASN A 51 -10.82 -8.19 -16.80
CA ASN A 51 -11.77 -7.17 -17.22
C ASN A 51 -12.88 -6.99 -16.15
N GLY A 52 -13.22 -5.74 -15.86
CA GLY A 52 -14.25 -5.33 -14.91
C GLY A 52 -13.72 -4.96 -13.53
N GLN A 53 -14.63 -4.98 -12.56
CA GLN A 53 -14.36 -4.55 -11.19
C GLN A 53 -13.68 -5.65 -10.37
N GLN A 54 -12.58 -5.29 -9.71
CA GLN A 54 -11.86 -6.19 -8.82
C GLN A 54 -11.47 -5.47 -7.52
N VAL A 55 -11.40 -6.25 -6.44
CA VAL A 55 -10.99 -5.76 -5.12
C VAL A 55 -9.92 -6.69 -4.56
N PHE A 56 -8.77 -6.12 -4.24
CA PHE A 56 -7.67 -6.83 -3.60
C PHE A 56 -7.54 -6.35 -2.16
N THR A 57 -7.50 -7.27 -1.21
CA THR A 57 -7.28 -6.98 0.20
C THR A 57 -6.00 -7.66 0.65
N THR A 58 -5.04 -6.87 1.13
CA THR A 58 -3.77 -7.35 1.68
C THR A 58 -3.72 -7.02 3.15
N ASN A 59 -3.51 -8.02 4.01
CA ASN A 59 -3.22 -7.79 5.42
C ASN A 59 -1.81 -7.18 5.53
N ILE A 60 -1.72 -5.96 6.05
CA ILE A 60 -0.46 -5.20 6.16
C ILE A 60 0.03 -5.13 7.60
N THR A 61 -0.61 -5.83 8.56
CA THR A 61 -0.30 -5.75 9.99
C THR A 61 1.19 -5.97 10.27
N ASN A 62 1.76 -7.05 9.74
CA ASN A 62 3.18 -7.37 9.92
C ASN A 62 4.10 -6.45 9.11
N MET A 63 3.60 -5.85 8.03
CA MET A 63 4.36 -4.92 7.19
C MET A 63 4.52 -3.55 7.86
N LEU A 64 3.52 -3.12 8.65
CA LEU A 64 3.60 -1.90 9.45
C LEU A 64 4.68 -1.99 10.54
N ASN A 65 4.97 -3.21 11.02
CA ASN A 65 6.03 -3.49 11.99
C ASN A 65 6.01 -2.53 13.21
N LEU A 66 4.81 -2.27 13.73
CA LEU A 66 4.60 -1.34 14.85
C LEU A 66 5.21 -1.91 16.13
N SER A 67 5.99 -1.08 16.83
CA SER A 67 6.57 -1.43 18.14
C SER A 67 5.91 -0.69 19.31
N LYS A 68 5.18 0.36 19.00
CA LYS A 68 4.35 1.19 19.89
C LYS A 68 3.15 1.71 19.09
N GLN A 69 2.25 2.40 19.76
CA GLN A 69 1.21 3.16 19.07
C GLN A 69 1.85 4.28 18.23
N GLU A 70 1.37 4.43 16.99
CA GLU A 70 1.85 5.44 16.05
C GLU A 70 0.65 6.22 15.49
N ARG A 71 0.85 7.48 15.08
CA ARG A 71 -0.21 8.28 14.46
C ARG A 71 0.10 8.61 13.01
N ILE A 72 -0.79 8.26 12.10
CA ILE A 72 -0.70 8.67 10.69
C ILE A 72 -1.13 10.14 10.58
N ILE A 73 -0.24 10.97 10.04
CA ILE A 73 -0.47 12.41 9.79
C ILE A 73 -0.64 12.75 8.30
N ALA A 74 -0.13 11.88 7.42
CA ALA A 74 -0.36 11.98 5.98
C ALA A 74 -0.31 10.58 5.33
N MET A 75 -0.93 10.45 4.17
CA MET A 75 -0.89 9.23 3.38
C MET A 75 -0.89 9.51 1.89
N GLY A 76 -0.16 8.68 1.15
CA GLY A 76 -0.13 8.65 -0.32
C GLY A 76 -0.17 7.21 -0.81
N ALA A 77 -0.30 7.03 -2.13
CA ALA A 77 -0.27 5.70 -2.72
C ALA A 77 0.53 5.69 -4.02
N HIS A 78 1.08 4.52 -4.32
CA HIS A 78 1.54 4.15 -5.65
C HIS A 78 0.68 2.99 -6.15
N VAL A 79 0.08 3.15 -7.33
CA VAL A 79 -0.80 2.14 -7.93
C VAL A 79 -0.54 2.03 -9.43
N HIS A 80 -1.03 0.96 -10.04
CA HIS A 80 -1.04 0.79 -11.48
C HIS A 80 -2.32 1.39 -12.12
N PRO A 81 -2.36 1.56 -13.46
CA PRO A 81 -3.57 1.95 -14.17
C PRO A 81 -4.78 1.09 -13.83
N PHE A 82 -5.97 1.64 -14.04
CA PHE A 82 -7.29 1.08 -13.70
C PHE A 82 -7.64 1.10 -12.20
N ALA A 83 -6.72 1.47 -11.31
CA ALA A 83 -7.04 1.70 -9.91
C ALA A 83 -8.06 2.86 -9.77
N ILE A 84 -9.08 2.67 -8.94
CA ILE A 84 -10.12 3.68 -8.65
C ILE A 84 -9.88 4.32 -7.28
N ASN A 85 -9.53 3.50 -6.29
CA ASN A 85 -9.19 4.00 -4.96
C ASN A 85 -8.38 2.97 -4.17
N VAL A 86 -7.74 3.47 -3.12
CA VAL A 86 -6.95 2.73 -2.15
C VAL A 86 -7.49 3.05 -0.76
N GLU A 87 -7.77 2.04 0.05
CA GLU A 87 -8.34 2.19 1.38
C GLU A 87 -7.45 1.57 2.45
N LEU A 88 -7.33 2.26 3.58
CA LEU A 88 -6.74 1.74 4.81
C LEU A 88 -7.88 1.26 5.72
N TRP A 89 -7.78 0.02 6.19
CA TRP A 89 -8.78 -0.64 7.03
C TRP A 89 -8.18 -1.11 8.34
N ASP A 90 -8.97 -0.99 9.42
CA ASP A 90 -8.78 -1.69 10.69
C ASP A 90 -9.65 -2.96 10.63
N LEU A 91 -8.99 -4.11 10.54
CA LEU A 91 -9.63 -5.43 10.47
C LEU A 91 -10.17 -5.88 11.83
N THR A 92 -9.62 -5.38 12.94
CA THR A 92 -10.08 -5.75 14.29
C THR A 92 -11.51 -5.29 14.51
N PHE A 93 -11.85 -4.08 14.05
CA PHE A 93 -13.21 -3.54 14.12
C PHE A 93 -13.98 -3.64 12.79
N ASN A 94 -13.34 -4.15 11.73
CA ASN A 94 -13.87 -4.17 10.37
C ASN A 94 -14.36 -2.78 9.90
N THR A 95 -13.51 -1.76 10.11
CA THR A 95 -13.83 -0.37 9.77
C THR A 95 -12.83 0.21 8.79
N LYS A 96 -13.32 1.04 7.87
CA LYS A 96 -12.47 1.84 6.99
C LYS A 96 -11.94 3.05 7.76
N LEU A 97 -10.62 3.19 7.81
CA LEU A 97 -9.95 4.31 8.45
C LEU A 97 -9.78 5.50 7.51
N SER A 98 -9.41 5.25 6.26
CA SER A 98 -9.24 6.30 5.24
C SER A 98 -9.28 5.74 3.82
N THR A 99 -9.38 6.64 2.84
CA THR A 99 -9.37 6.34 1.41
C THR A 99 -8.58 7.39 0.65
N LEU A 100 -7.89 6.98 -0.41
CA LEU A 100 -7.27 7.81 -1.44
C LEU A 100 -7.94 7.51 -2.78
N ASN A 101 -8.49 8.54 -3.41
CA ASN A 101 -9.09 8.42 -4.73
C ASN A 101 -8.03 8.45 -5.83
N VAL A 102 -8.26 7.68 -6.88
CA VAL A 102 -7.39 7.59 -8.06
C VAL A 102 -8.21 7.92 -9.30
N GLN A 103 -7.63 8.74 -10.17
CA GLN A 103 -8.24 9.12 -11.43
C GLN A 103 -7.37 8.61 -12.57
N ASN A 104 -7.97 7.86 -13.49
CA ASN A 104 -7.34 7.41 -14.73
C ASN A 104 -7.57 8.44 -15.84
N HIS A 105 -6.74 8.39 -16.88
CA HIS A 105 -7.06 9.06 -18.14
C HIS A 105 -8.30 8.43 -18.79
N ARG A 106 -9.08 9.24 -19.52
CA ARG A 106 -10.30 8.77 -20.21
C ARG A 106 -9.98 8.08 -21.53
N ASP A 107 -9.00 8.60 -22.26
CA ASP A 107 -8.76 8.24 -23.67
C ASP A 107 -7.47 7.44 -23.88
N LYS A 108 -6.75 7.11 -22.80
CA LYS A 108 -5.52 6.30 -22.83
C LYS A 108 -5.35 5.54 -21.54
N ILE A 109 -4.58 4.45 -21.59
CA ILE A 109 -4.19 3.70 -20.39
C ILE A 109 -3.15 4.53 -19.63
N GLY A 110 -3.46 4.87 -18.38
CA GLY A 110 -2.56 5.63 -17.51
C GLY A 110 -3.31 6.35 -16.40
N LEU A 111 -2.55 6.71 -15.37
CA LEU A 111 -3.05 7.48 -14.23
C LEU A 111 -2.97 8.98 -14.53
N ASN A 112 -4.03 9.70 -14.21
CA ASN A 112 -4.09 11.16 -14.28
C ASN A 112 -3.72 11.76 -12.91
N ARG A 113 -4.33 11.25 -11.84
CA ARG A 113 -4.11 11.76 -10.48
C ARG A 113 -4.23 10.65 -9.45
N ILE A 114 -3.37 10.70 -8.44
CA ILE A 114 -3.51 9.92 -7.21
C ILE A 114 -3.69 10.94 -6.08
N GLU A 115 -4.69 10.75 -5.23
CA GLU A 115 -4.88 11.60 -4.06
C GLU A 115 -3.73 11.43 -3.06
N PHE A 116 -3.33 12.54 -2.46
CA PHE A 116 -2.44 12.59 -1.30
C PHE A 116 -3.19 13.35 -0.21
N LYS A 117 -3.19 12.81 1.02
CA LYS A 117 -3.88 13.43 2.16
C LYS A 117 -2.88 13.82 3.23
N THR A 118 -3.05 15.01 3.78
CA THR A 118 -2.31 15.55 4.93
C THR A 118 -3.27 15.85 6.08
N ASN A 119 -2.76 16.28 7.23
CA ASN A 119 -3.54 16.64 8.42
C ASN A 119 -4.46 15.51 8.89
N LEU A 120 -4.00 14.26 8.72
CA LEU A 120 -4.69 13.09 9.25
C LEU A 120 -4.42 12.96 10.75
N SER A 121 -5.32 12.25 11.44
CA SER A 121 -5.16 11.88 12.84
C SER A 121 -5.74 10.47 13.03
N ILE A 122 -5.03 9.48 12.50
CA ILE A 122 -5.44 8.06 12.57
C ILE A 122 -4.43 7.32 13.44
N ASP A 123 -4.92 6.71 14.51
CA ASP A 123 -4.09 5.96 15.45
C ASP A 123 -3.94 4.50 15.00
N LEU A 124 -2.69 4.04 14.97
CA LEU A 124 -2.34 2.65 14.75
C LEU A 124 -1.85 2.03 16.08
N ASP A 125 -2.40 0.89 16.45
CA ASP A 125 -2.17 0.19 17.71
C ASP A 125 -1.56 -1.19 17.44
N THR A 126 -0.60 -1.59 18.29
CA THR A 126 0.12 -2.87 18.17
C THR A 126 -0.77 -4.10 18.37
N ASN A 127 -1.93 -3.95 19.00
CA ASN A 127 -2.89 -5.03 19.28
C ASN A 127 -3.99 -5.15 18.21
N ARG A 128 -3.87 -4.41 17.10
CA ARG A 128 -4.87 -4.38 16.03
C ARG A 128 -4.31 -4.90 14.72
N GLN A 129 -5.21 -5.33 13.85
CA GLN A 129 -4.89 -5.79 12.51
C GLN A 129 -5.33 -4.78 11.46
N TYR A 130 -4.51 -4.61 10.43
CA TYR A 130 -4.73 -3.62 9.39
C TYR A 130 -4.67 -4.24 8.00
N ALA A 131 -5.43 -3.65 7.08
CA ALA A 131 -5.41 -4.03 5.68
C ALA A 131 -5.32 -2.83 4.74
N LEU A 132 -4.65 -3.08 3.62
CA LEU A 132 -4.73 -2.29 2.41
C LEU A 132 -5.79 -2.93 1.50
N ARG A 133 -6.81 -2.16 1.12
CA ARG A 133 -7.77 -2.60 0.11
C ARG A 133 -7.69 -1.72 -1.12
N THR A 134 -7.53 -2.31 -2.29
CA THR A 134 -7.43 -1.56 -3.56
C THR A 134 -8.50 -2.02 -4.52
N TYR A 135 -9.11 -1.05 -5.19
CA TYR A 135 -10.22 -1.27 -6.11
C TYR A 135 -9.76 -0.91 -7.52
N TYR A 136 -10.06 -1.80 -8.46
CA TYR A 136 -9.74 -1.66 -9.88
C TYR A 136 -11.01 -1.76 -10.71
N ASP A 137 -11.05 -1.05 -11.84
CA ASP A 137 -12.03 -1.20 -12.92
C ASP A 137 -11.29 -1.22 -14.25
N CYS A 138 -10.82 -2.41 -14.64
CA CYS A 138 -10.12 -2.61 -15.89
C CYS A 138 -11.14 -2.67 -17.03
N ARG A 139 -10.97 -1.82 -18.05
CA ARG A 139 -11.87 -1.78 -19.21
C ARG A 139 -11.22 -2.27 -20.50
N ASP A 140 -9.95 -2.68 -20.42
CA ASP A 140 -9.24 -3.23 -21.56
C ASP A 140 -9.53 -4.73 -21.66
N THR A 141 -10.12 -5.13 -22.78
CA THR A 141 -10.46 -6.53 -23.07
C THR A 141 -9.46 -7.21 -23.99
N ILE A 142 -8.42 -6.49 -24.42
CA ILE A 142 -7.46 -6.94 -25.43
C ILE A 142 -6.13 -7.29 -24.76
N ASN A 143 -5.61 -6.40 -23.92
CA ASN A 143 -4.30 -6.58 -23.30
C ASN A 143 -4.39 -7.17 -21.90
N LYS A 144 -3.32 -7.87 -21.50
CA LYS A 144 -3.15 -8.34 -20.13
C LYS A 144 -2.55 -7.23 -19.27
N HIS A 145 -3.16 -6.98 -18.12
CA HIS A 145 -2.73 -5.96 -17.19
C HIS A 145 -2.37 -6.54 -15.82
N THR A 146 -1.56 -5.79 -15.08
CA THR A 146 -1.24 -6.08 -13.69
C THR A 146 -1.65 -4.94 -12.79
N GLY A 147 -2.14 -5.28 -11.61
CA GLY A 147 -2.40 -4.36 -10.53
C GLY A 147 -1.26 -4.40 -9.52
N MET A 148 -0.99 -3.29 -8.87
CA MET A 148 -0.12 -3.19 -7.70
C MET A 148 -0.64 -2.06 -6.82
N ALA A 149 -0.50 -2.18 -5.50
CA ALA A 149 -0.76 -1.07 -4.61
C ALA A 149 0.24 -1.04 -3.47
N ASN A 150 0.87 0.12 -3.29
CA ASN A 150 1.67 0.46 -2.13
C ASN A 150 1.04 1.68 -1.45
N LEU A 151 0.90 1.62 -0.13
CA LEU A 151 0.41 2.73 0.67
C LEU A 151 1.58 3.35 1.47
N GLY A 152 1.90 4.60 1.15
CA GLY A 152 2.88 5.37 1.90
C GLY A 152 2.20 6.04 3.09
N LEU A 153 2.64 5.71 4.30
CA LEU A 153 2.15 6.29 5.55
C LEU A 153 3.22 7.16 6.17
N TYR A 154 2.86 8.39 6.53
CA TYR A 154 3.72 9.32 7.24
C TYR A 154 3.28 9.32 8.70
N LEU A 155 4.15 8.85 9.58
CA LEU A 155 3.88 8.65 11.00
C LEU A 155 4.51 9.77 11.82
N LEU A 156 3.83 10.15 12.90
CA LEU A 156 4.34 11.02 13.95
C LEU A 156 4.64 10.14 15.18
N GLU A 157 5.91 10.13 15.60
CA GLU A 157 6.40 9.35 16.76
C GLU A 157 5.90 9.85 18.12
#